data_AF-Q927J0-F1
#
_entry.id   AF-Q927J0-F1
#
_cell.length_a   1.000
_cell.length_b   1.000
_cell.length_c   1.000
_cell.angle_alpha   90.00
_cell.angle_beta   90.00
_cell.angle_gamma   90.00
#
_symmetry.space_group_name_H-M   'P 1'
#
loop_
_entity.id
_entity.type
_entity.pdbx_description
1 polymer ?
#
loop_
_entity_poly.entity_id
_entity_poly.type
_entity_poly.pdbx_seq_one_letter_code
_entity_poly.pdbx_strand_id
1 'polypeptide(L)'
;MEIITWIANNFFGTPAILLGFIVLLGLLLQKKNLSQVISGTFKAIIGFLIINAGAAVITGSLGIFEPMWKEVFGLETPPLAGFLGQEAFNAKFGSAVTLAMTLGFLVNVLLARFTPFKYIYLTGHMMFWTTTIFAGITVQAVGGDIPFWGLVLFLAVIMGLYWTLQPAITQPFLRKITGNDNVALGHTSSSVAILSALLGKVFGNKKNDAEHINLPKKLEFLRDSNVITALTMGILFVVGAVILMVKKTPGAEKLIAEAGNQSFIVYSIVQSFTFAAGIAIVLVGVRMFIGEIVPAFNGIATKLVPGAKPALDAPIVYPYAPNSVIIGFVGAFIGAIIWLVVLGNTVGYVFVPTMIVLFFHGAVAGVFGNSTGGVRGALIGGFLTATVVAWGQYIMVTFFINTTVPDTAMWAADSDMFILGPIVSMLAKLFF
;
A
#
# COMPACT_ATOMS: atom_id res chain seq x y z
N MET A 1 -9.47 -0.40 34.73
CA MET A 1 -9.79 -0.47 33.28
C MET A 1 -9.22 0.71 32.52
N GLU A 2 -9.37 1.96 32.99
CA GLU A 2 -8.85 3.15 32.30
C GLU A 2 -7.34 3.10 31.99
N ILE A 3 -6.49 2.66 32.93
CA ILE A 3 -5.04 2.52 32.69
C ILE A 3 -4.74 1.52 31.57
N ILE A 4 -5.47 0.40 31.51
CA ILE A 4 -5.26 -0.64 30.48
C ILE A 4 -5.70 -0.10 29.12
N THR A 5 -6.86 0.55 29.05
CA THR A 5 -7.35 1.21 27.83
C THR A 5 -6.39 2.32 27.39
N TRP A 6 -5.84 3.09 28.32
CA TRP A 6 -4.85 4.12 28.03
C TRP A 6 -3.57 3.52 27.46
N ILE A 7 -3.03 2.45 28.05
CA ILE A 7 -1.86 1.73 27.52
C ILE A 7 -2.17 1.17 26.13
N ALA A 8 -3.31 0.51 25.95
CA ALA A 8 -3.73 -0.04 24.67
C ALA A 8 -3.76 1.04 23.58
N ASN A 9 -4.41 2.16 23.85
CA ASN A 9 -4.58 3.24 22.86
C ASN A 9 -3.27 3.98 22.57
N ASN A 10 -2.43 4.24 23.58
CA ASN A 10 -1.26 5.11 23.42
C ASN A 10 0.02 4.35 23.06
N PHE A 11 0.21 3.13 23.58
CA PHE A 11 1.42 2.34 23.33
C PHE A 11 1.23 1.39 22.15
N PHE A 12 0.17 0.59 22.17
CA PHE A 12 -0.08 -0.40 21.13
C PHE A 12 -0.86 0.19 19.95
N GLY A 13 -1.68 1.21 20.18
CA GLY A 13 -2.42 1.94 19.15
C GLY A 13 -1.58 2.95 18.36
N THR A 14 -0.36 3.25 18.81
CA THR A 14 0.58 4.14 18.08
C THR A 14 1.60 3.29 17.32
N PRO A 15 1.54 3.17 15.97
CA PRO A 15 2.36 2.21 15.22
C PRO A 15 3.87 2.38 15.40
N ALA A 16 4.35 3.63 15.46
CA ALA A 16 5.77 3.92 15.68
C ALA A 16 6.28 3.36 17.02
N ILE A 17 5.47 3.52 18.06
CA ILE A 17 5.78 3.06 19.41
C ILE A 17 5.72 1.54 19.46
N LEU A 18 4.68 0.92 18.90
CA LEU A 18 4.55 -0.53 18.79
C LEU A 18 5.77 -1.18 18.13
N LEU A 19 6.19 -0.66 16.97
CA LEU A 19 7.37 -1.17 16.27
C LEU A 19 8.66 -0.95 17.07
N GLY A 20 8.77 0.19 17.76
CA GLY A 20 9.84 0.43 18.74
C GLY A 20 9.89 -0.63 19.84
N PHE A 21 8.74 -1.00 20.41
CA PHE A 21 8.66 -2.07 21.42
C PHE A 21 9.08 -3.43 20.88
N ILE A 22 8.71 -3.75 19.64
CA ILE A 22 9.14 -4.99 18.99
C ILE A 22 10.67 -5.00 18.83
N VAL A 23 11.27 -3.88 18.44
CA VAL A 23 12.72 -3.72 18.34
C VAL A 23 13.39 -3.86 19.71
N LEU A 24 12.89 -3.15 20.71
CA LEU A 24 13.35 -3.22 22.10
C LEU A 24 13.36 -4.66 22.61
N LEU A 25 12.22 -5.35 22.48
CA LEU A 25 12.08 -6.76 22.88
C LEU A 25 13.08 -7.64 22.15
N GLY A 26 13.20 -7.50 20.83
CA GLY A 26 14.12 -8.29 20.02
C GLY A 26 15.59 -8.10 20.39
N LEU A 27 16.01 -6.86 20.69
CA LEU A 27 17.38 -6.55 21.12
C LEU A 27 17.67 -7.05 22.54
N LEU A 28 16.68 -6.97 23.44
CA LEU A 28 16.77 -7.54 24.80
C LEU A 28 16.88 -9.07 24.77
N LEU A 29 16.12 -9.75 23.91
CA LEU A 29 16.19 -11.20 23.71
C LEU A 29 17.56 -11.65 23.17
N GLN A 30 18.24 -10.78 22.43
CA GLN A 30 19.62 -10.97 21.99
C GLN A 30 20.67 -10.65 23.05
N LYS A 31 20.27 -10.15 24.22
CA LYS A 31 21.18 -9.68 25.27
C LYS A 31 22.17 -8.63 24.76
N LYS A 32 21.73 -7.74 23.88
CA LYS A 32 22.52 -6.58 23.44
C LYS A 32 22.80 -5.68 24.63
N ASN A 33 23.90 -4.92 24.57
CA ASN A 33 24.24 -4.00 25.67
C ASN A 33 23.25 -2.82 25.72
N LEU A 34 23.18 -2.14 26.87
CA LEU A 34 22.22 -1.06 27.10
C LEU A 34 22.26 0.03 26.01
N SER A 35 23.46 0.42 25.57
CA SER A 35 23.63 1.42 24.51
C SER A 35 23.02 0.97 23.18
N GLN A 36 23.26 -0.28 22.79
CA GLN A 36 22.67 -0.87 21.58
C GLN A 36 21.14 -0.98 21.68
N VAL A 37 20.62 -1.40 22.83
CA VAL A 37 19.17 -1.53 23.05
C VAL A 37 18.49 -0.17 22.93
N ILE A 38 19.00 0.86 23.61
CA ILE A 38 18.43 2.22 23.56
C ILE A 38 18.56 2.79 22.16
N SER A 39 19.77 2.78 21.58
CA SER A 39 20.04 3.37 20.27
C SER A 39 19.21 2.71 19.16
N GLY A 40 19.14 1.38 19.14
CA GLY A 40 18.39 0.65 18.13
C GLY A 40 16.89 0.85 18.24
N THR A 41 16.35 0.85 19.47
CA THR A 41 14.93 1.17 19.71
C THR A 41 14.59 2.58 19.22
N PHE A 42 15.43 3.57 19.53
CA PHE A 42 15.17 4.96 19.15
C PHE A 42 15.27 5.15 17.63
N LYS A 43 16.30 4.59 17.00
CA LYS A 43 16.46 4.62 15.54
C LYS A 43 15.32 3.92 14.81
N ALA A 44 14.77 2.84 15.35
CA ALA A 44 13.60 2.21 14.76
C ALA A 44 12.37 3.11 14.80
N ILE A 45 12.09 3.73 15.96
CA ILE A 45 10.98 4.68 16.12
C ILE A 45 11.16 5.87 15.18
N ILE A 46 12.34 6.50 15.20
CA ILE A 46 12.68 7.66 14.35
C ILE A 46 12.61 7.27 12.87
N GLY A 47 13.18 6.13 12.48
CA GLY A 47 13.15 5.63 11.11
C GLY A 47 11.72 5.46 10.60
N PHE A 48 10.84 4.86 11.40
CA PHE A 48 9.43 4.72 11.03
C PHE A 48 8.69 6.07 10.96
N LEU A 49 8.97 7.01 11.87
CA LEU A 49 8.41 8.37 11.80
C LEU A 49 8.90 9.13 10.55
N ILE A 50 10.14 8.93 10.13
CA ILE A 50 10.68 9.49 8.88
C ILE A 50 9.94 8.89 7.67
N ILE A 51 9.66 7.58 7.67
CA ILE A 51 8.84 6.95 6.60
C ILE A 51 7.47 7.64 6.52
N ASN A 52 6.79 7.80 7.65
CA ASN A 52 5.48 8.45 7.69
C ASN A 52 5.54 9.91 7.25
N ALA A 53 6.56 10.66 7.66
CA ALA A 53 6.75 12.04 7.23
C ALA A 53 6.95 12.13 5.70
N GLY A 54 7.76 11.24 5.12
CA GLY A 54 7.94 11.17 3.67
C GLY A 54 6.65 10.78 2.94
N ALA A 55 5.90 9.80 3.47
CA ALA A 55 4.60 9.40 2.94
C ALA A 55 3.57 10.54 3.00
N ALA A 56 3.56 11.34 4.08
CA ALA A 56 2.72 12.52 4.21
C ALA A 56 3.07 13.60 3.16
N VAL A 57 4.35 13.81 2.88
CA VAL A 57 4.80 14.73 1.81
C VAL A 57 4.35 14.24 0.43
N ILE A 58 4.50 12.94 0.15
CA ILE A 58 4.05 12.31 -1.10
C ILE A 58 2.54 12.50 -1.25
N THR A 59 1.76 12.06 -0.27
CA THR A 59 0.29 12.11 -0.31
C THR A 59 -0.24 13.54 -0.34
N GLY A 60 0.42 14.48 0.35
CA GLY A 60 0.10 15.90 0.27
C GLY A 60 0.23 16.46 -1.14
N SER A 61 1.32 16.13 -1.85
CA SER A 61 1.48 16.54 -3.26
C SER A 61 0.45 15.88 -4.20
N LEU A 62 0.04 14.65 -3.87
CA LEU A 62 -1.02 13.96 -4.60
C LEU A 62 -2.42 14.56 -4.35
N GLY A 63 -2.59 15.34 -3.28
CA GLY A 63 -3.84 16.01 -2.92
C GLY A 63 -4.33 17.01 -3.97
N ILE A 64 -3.42 17.63 -4.74
CA ILE A 64 -3.78 18.45 -5.91
C ILE A 64 -3.67 17.66 -7.23
N PHE A 65 -2.76 16.68 -7.31
CA PHE A 65 -2.60 15.85 -8.50
C PHE A 65 -3.85 15.04 -8.83
N GLU A 66 -4.46 14.42 -7.82
CA GLU A 66 -5.65 13.58 -8.04
C GLU A 66 -6.85 14.40 -8.53
N PRO A 67 -7.26 15.52 -7.88
CA PRO A 67 -8.32 16.37 -8.40
C PRO A 67 -8.00 16.99 -9.76
N MET A 68 -6.73 17.34 -10.02
CA MET A 68 -6.30 17.84 -11.32
C MET A 68 -6.67 16.88 -12.45
N TRP A 69 -6.30 15.60 -12.31
CA TRP A 69 -6.59 14.62 -13.35
C TRP A 69 -8.06 14.19 -13.39
N LYS A 70 -8.77 14.19 -12.25
CA LYS A 70 -10.23 14.05 -12.23
C LYS A 70 -10.89 15.14 -13.07
N GLU A 71 -10.50 16.39 -12.88
CA GLU A 71 -11.03 17.51 -13.66
C GLU A 71 -10.60 17.42 -15.12
N VAL A 72 -9.35 17.09 -15.45
CA VAL A 72 -8.89 16.92 -16.85
C VAL A 72 -9.80 15.97 -17.62
N PHE A 73 -10.08 14.80 -17.06
CA PHE A 73 -10.89 13.77 -17.72
C PHE A 73 -12.41 13.93 -17.52
N GLY A 74 -12.85 14.90 -16.71
CA GLY A 74 -14.27 15.08 -16.39
C GLY A 74 -14.85 13.89 -15.62
N LEU A 75 -14.06 13.35 -14.67
CA LEU A 75 -14.47 12.21 -13.86
C LEU A 75 -15.43 12.67 -12.77
N GLU A 76 -16.70 12.28 -12.90
CA GLU A 76 -17.68 12.42 -11.83
C GLU A 76 -17.80 11.11 -11.07
N THR A 77 -17.68 11.18 -9.74
CA THR A 77 -17.97 10.02 -8.89
C THR A 77 -19.48 9.78 -8.91
N PRO A 78 -19.95 8.58 -9.28
CA PRO A 78 -21.37 8.28 -9.23
C PRO A 78 -21.89 8.47 -7.80
N PRO A 79 -23.05 9.12 -7.59
CA PRO A 79 -23.63 9.21 -6.26
C PRO A 79 -23.97 7.80 -5.76
N LEU A 80 -23.37 7.42 -4.64
CA LEU A 80 -23.77 6.23 -3.89
C LEU A 80 -25.02 6.59 -3.07
N ALA A 81 -25.98 5.68 -2.99
CA ALA A 81 -27.20 5.86 -2.21
C ALA A 81 -27.59 4.56 -1.49
N GLY A 82 -28.25 4.68 -0.34
CA GLY A 82 -28.80 3.53 0.38
C GLY A 82 -27.77 2.59 1.02
N PHE A 83 -26.56 3.08 1.31
CA PHE A 83 -25.51 2.33 1.99
C PHE A 83 -25.33 2.79 3.45
N LEU A 84 -24.75 1.95 4.30
CA LEU A 84 -24.55 2.25 5.72
C LEU A 84 -23.50 3.35 5.95
N GLY A 85 -22.39 3.27 5.22
CA GLY A 85 -21.27 4.21 5.30
C GLY A 85 -20.32 3.90 6.45
N GLN A 86 -19.10 4.45 6.36
CA GLN A 86 -18.01 4.10 7.27
C GLN A 86 -18.35 4.31 8.75
N GLU A 87 -18.92 5.47 9.09
CA GLU A 87 -19.17 5.88 10.47
C GLU A 87 -20.16 4.96 11.15
N ALA A 88 -21.33 4.74 10.53
CA ALA A 88 -22.35 3.85 11.07
C ALA A 88 -21.90 2.38 11.05
N PHE A 89 -21.12 1.96 10.05
CA PHE A 89 -20.52 0.62 10.04
C PHE A 89 -19.57 0.42 11.22
N ASN A 90 -18.68 1.38 11.49
CA ASN A 90 -17.76 1.32 12.63
C ASN A 90 -18.49 1.36 13.98
N ALA A 91 -19.58 2.13 14.08
CA ALA A 91 -20.43 2.13 15.27
C ALA A 91 -21.06 0.75 15.54
N LYS A 92 -21.49 0.03 14.49
CA LYS A 92 -22.12 -1.30 14.63
C LYS A 92 -21.11 -2.44 14.77
N PHE A 93 -20.00 -2.42 14.02
CA PHE A 93 -19.09 -3.56 13.85
C PHE A 93 -17.63 -3.29 14.21
N GLY A 94 -17.24 -2.05 14.53
CA GLY A 94 -15.84 -1.67 14.74
C GLY A 94 -15.14 -2.43 15.87
N SER A 95 -15.87 -2.78 16.94
CA SER A 95 -15.35 -3.62 18.03
C SER A 95 -15.06 -5.05 17.55
N ALA A 96 -15.94 -5.62 16.72
CA ALA A 96 -15.74 -6.94 16.11
C ALA A 96 -14.52 -6.94 15.18
N VAL A 97 -14.37 -5.90 14.35
CA VAL A 97 -13.21 -5.72 13.46
C VAL A 97 -11.91 -5.67 14.25
N THR A 98 -11.85 -4.85 15.30
CA THR A 98 -10.64 -4.69 16.12
C THR A 98 -10.25 -5.98 16.84
N LEU A 99 -11.25 -6.71 17.36
CA LEU A 99 -11.02 -7.99 18.01
C LEU A 99 -10.60 -9.07 17.01
N ALA A 100 -11.23 -9.14 15.85
CA ALA A 100 -10.86 -10.04 14.76
C ALA A 100 -9.42 -9.79 14.28
N MET A 101 -9.03 -8.51 14.14
CA MET A 101 -7.67 -8.13 13.79
C MET A 101 -6.67 -8.64 14.85
N THR A 102 -6.97 -8.45 16.13
CA THR A 102 -6.13 -8.92 17.24
C THR A 102 -5.98 -10.45 17.21
N LEU A 103 -7.10 -11.18 17.14
CA LEU A 103 -7.08 -12.64 17.13
C LEU A 103 -6.42 -13.19 15.87
N GLY A 104 -6.66 -12.57 14.70
CA GLY A 104 -6.00 -12.95 13.45
C GLY A 104 -4.49 -12.74 13.50
N PHE A 105 -4.01 -11.71 14.20
CA PHE A 105 -2.58 -11.48 14.37
C PHE A 105 -1.97 -12.57 15.26
N LEU A 106 -2.67 -12.97 16.33
CA LEU A 106 -2.25 -14.11 17.14
C LEU A 106 -2.23 -15.41 16.31
N VAL A 107 -3.21 -15.63 15.44
CA VAL A 107 -3.19 -16.76 14.49
C VAL A 107 -1.97 -16.68 13.59
N ASN A 108 -1.64 -15.52 13.02
CA ASN A 108 -0.43 -15.33 12.21
C ASN A 108 0.86 -15.69 12.98
N VAL A 109 0.99 -15.22 14.24
CA VAL A 109 2.14 -15.53 15.10
C VAL A 109 2.21 -17.03 15.42
N LEU A 110 1.07 -17.67 15.72
CA LEU A 110 1.00 -19.12 15.99
C LEU A 110 1.39 -19.93 14.74
N LEU A 111 0.88 -19.56 13.57
CA LEU A 111 1.24 -20.19 12.32
C LEU A 111 2.73 -19.99 12.02
N ALA A 112 3.28 -18.80 12.24
CA ALA A 112 4.72 -18.55 12.08
C ALA A 112 5.58 -19.40 13.02
N ARG A 113 5.08 -19.68 14.23
CA ARG A 113 5.77 -20.54 15.19
C ARG A 113 5.78 -22.00 14.74
N PHE A 114 4.62 -22.55 14.41
CA PHE A 114 4.44 -24.00 14.26
C PHE A 114 4.51 -24.51 12.82
N THR A 115 4.41 -23.64 11.81
CA THR A 115 4.47 -24.03 10.39
C THR A 115 5.79 -23.56 9.74
N PRO A 116 6.10 -24.00 8.50
CA PRO A 116 7.25 -23.48 7.75
C PRO A 116 7.12 -21.99 7.34
N PHE A 117 5.94 -21.39 7.46
CA PHE A 117 5.68 -20.01 7.02
C PHE A 117 6.11 -18.99 8.08
N LYS A 118 7.40 -18.66 8.11
CA LYS A 118 8.03 -17.89 9.18
C LYS A 118 7.84 -16.37 9.10
N TYR A 119 6.67 -15.87 8.72
CA TYR A 119 6.46 -14.43 8.50
C TYR A 119 5.49 -13.85 9.54
N ILE A 120 5.92 -12.80 10.24
CA ILE A 120 5.08 -12.03 11.16
C ILE A 120 4.71 -10.72 10.47
N TYR A 121 3.42 -10.50 10.23
CA TYR A 121 2.91 -9.33 9.51
C TYR A 121 2.82 -8.12 10.43
N LEU A 122 3.43 -7.00 10.06
CA LEU A 122 3.59 -5.83 10.94
C LEU A 122 2.95 -4.53 10.42
N THR A 123 2.21 -4.59 9.32
CA THR A 123 1.61 -3.40 8.71
C THR A 123 0.20 -3.16 9.28
N GLY A 124 0.15 -2.68 10.53
CA GLY A 124 -1.08 -2.58 11.33
C GLY A 124 -2.22 -1.78 10.70
N HIS A 125 -1.93 -0.67 10.01
CA HIS A 125 -2.98 0.12 9.37
C HIS A 125 -3.66 -0.65 8.23
N MET A 126 -2.90 -1.43 7.44
CA MET A 126 -3.48 -2.30 6.42
C MET A 126 -4.18 -3.51 7.01
N MET A 127 -3.73 -4.01 8.17
CA MET A 127 -4.46 -5.05 8.91
C MET A 127 -5.87 -4.57 9.26
N PHE A 128 -5.99 -3.34 9.76
CA PHE A 128 -7.28 -2.71 10.08
C PHE A 128 -8.14 -2.56 8.83
N TRP A 129 -7.65 -1.89 7.78
CA TRP A 129 -8.45 -1.64 6.57
C TRP A 129 -8.91 -2.92 5.88
N THR A 130 -8.03 -3.92 5.75
CA THR A 130 -8.38 -5.21 5.15
C THR A 130 -9.47 -5.91 5.98
N THR A 131 -9.35 -5.89 7.30
CA THR A 131 -10.35 -6.50 8.20
C THR A 131 -11.69 -5.78 8.11
N THR A 132 -11.68 -4.44 8.05
CA THR A 132 -12.90 -3.62 7.91
C THR A 132 -13.61 -3.88 6.58
N ILE A 133 -12.88 -3.90 5.47
CA ILE A 133 -13.46 -4.15 4.14
C ILE A 133 -14.00 -5.58 4.07
N PHE A 134 -13.25 -6.58 4.55
CA PHE A 134 -13.73 -7.96 4.59
C PHE A 134 -14.94 -8.13 5.51
N ALA A 135 -15.02 -7.39 6.62
CA ALA A 135 -16.20 -7.35 7.46
C ALA A 135 -17.40 -6.80 6.69
N GLY A 136 -17.23 -5.69 5.96
CA GLY A 136 -18.29 -5.11 5.12
C GLY A 136 -18.80 -6.08 4.05
N ILE A 137 -17.90 -6.82 3.41
CA ILE A 137 -18.23 -7.88 2.44
C ILE A 137 -18.97 -9.03 3.12
N THR A 138 -18.50 -9.48 4.28
CA THR A 138 -19.09 -10.59 5.04
C THR A 138 -20.51 -10.24 5.47
N VAL A 139 -20.71 -9.07 6.07
CA VAL A 139 -22.02 -8.56 6.50
C VAL A 139 -22.98 -8.47 5.32
N GLN A 140 -22.53 -7.93 4.18
CA GLN A 140 -23.36 -7.88 2.98
C GLN A 140 -23.72 -9.28 2.47
N ALA A 141 -22.74 -10.19 2.42
CA ALA A 141 -22.91 -11.52 1.85
C ALA A 141 -23.98 -12.36 2.59
N VAL A 142 -24.18 -12.10 3.88
CA VAL A 142 -25.13 -12.83 4.75
C VAL A 142 -26.43 -12.06 5.02
N GLY A 143 -26.65 -10.92 4.36
CA GLY A 143 -27.91 -10.15 4.46
C GLY A 143 -27.98 -9.14 5.62
N GLY A 144 -26.85 -8.74 6.20
CA GLY A 144 -26.76 -7.57 7.09
C GLY A 144 -26.71 -7.88 8.60
N ASP A 145 -27.22 -9.03 9.03
CA ASP A 145 -27.18 -9.47 10.42
C ASP A 145 -26.30 -10.71 10.59
N ILE A 146 -25.27 -10.56 11.43
CA ILE A 146 -24.32 -11.60 11.75
C ILE A 146 -24.03 -11.57 13.25
N PRO A 147 -24.00 -12.73 13.94
CA PRO A 147 -23.60 -12.78 15.35
C PRO A 147 -22.19 -12.23 15.55
N PHE A 148 -21.99 -11.43 16.59
CA PHE A 148 -20.70 -10.80 16.91
C PHE A 148 -19.52 -11.78 16.85
N TRP A 149 -19.61 -12.90 17.58
CA TRP A 149 -18.55 -13.90 17.61
C TRP A 149 -18.40 -14.67 16.29
N GLY A 150 -19.48 -14.82 15.53
CA GLY A 150 -19.44 -15.38 14.18
C GLY A 150 -18.55 -14.54 13.27
N LEU A 151 -18.79 -13.24 13.21
CA LEU A 151 -17.98 -12.29 12.43
C LEU A 151 -16.52 -12.26 12.92
N VAL A 152 -16.31 -12.19 14.24
CA VAL A 152 -14.96 -12.11 14.84
C VAL A 152 -14.11 -13.33 14.48
N LEU A 153 -14.64 -14.54 14.68
CA LEU A 153 -13.88 -15.77 14.46
C LEU A 153 -13.65 -16.02 12.96
N PHE A 154 -14.67 -15.76 12.13
CA PHE A 154 -14.56 -15.88 10.68
C PHE A 154 -13.43 -14.99 10.14
N LEU A 155 -13.44 -13.70 10.50
CA LEU A 155 -12.41 -12.77 10.06
C LEU A 155 -11.05 -13.09 10.68
N ALA A 156 -10.96 -13.45 11.97
CA ALA A 156 -9.69 -13.79 12.60
C ALA A 156 -8.96 -14.93 11.88
N VAL A 157 -9.69 -15.98 11.46
CA VAL A 157 -9.10 -17.09 10.70
C VAL A 157 -8.64 -16.64 9.32
N ILE A 158 -9.49 -15.93 8.56
CA ILE A 158 -9.15 -15.44 7.22
C ILE A 158 -7.94 -14.52 7.27
N MET A 159 -7.94 -13.55 8.20
CA MET A 159 -6.86 -12.58 8.34
C MET A 159 -5.56 -13.24 8.80
N GLY A 160 -5.61 -14.17 9.76
CA GLY A 160 -4.45 -14.92 10.20
C GLY A 160 -3.81 -15.74 9.07
N LEU A 161 -4.63 -16.42 8.26
CA LEU A 161 -4.16 -17.14 7.08
C LEU A 161 -3.58 -16.19 6.03
N TYR A 162 -4.27 -15.09 5.71
CA TYR A 162 -3.81 -14.10 4.75
C TYR A 162 -2.45 -13.52 5.15
N TRP A 163 -2.29 -13.06 6.38
CA TRP A 163 -1.05 -12.46 6.89
C TRP A 163 0.12 -13.46 6.97
N THR A 164 -0.15 -14.75 7.06
CA THR A 164 0.88 -15.81 7.00
C THR A 164 1.25 -16.16 5.55
N LEU A 165 0.27 -16.32 4.67
CA LEU A 165 0.47 -16.85 3.32
C LEU A 165 0.88 -15.76 2.32
N GLN A 166 0.37 -14.54 2.44
CA GLN A 166 0.69 -13.44 1.54
C GLN A 166 2.21 -13.19 1.48
N PRO A 167 2.94 -13.02 2.60
CA PRO A 167 4.39 -12.82 2.54
C PRO A 167 5.10 -14.05 1.98
N ALA A 168 4.59 -15.25 2.28
CA ALA A 168 5.18 -16.50 1.81
C ALA A 168 5.16 -16.64 0.28
N ILE A 169 4.06 -16.22 -0.37
CA ILE A 169 3.90 -16.33 -1.82
C ILE A 169 4.76 -15.29 -2.55
N THR A 170 4.96 -14.11 -1.97
CA THR A 170 5.82 -13.05 -2.56
C THR A 170 7.32 -13.31 -2.33
N GLN A 171 7.68 -14.04 -1.29
CA GLN A 171 9.08 -14.21 -0.86
C GLN A 171 10.05 -14.75 -1.92
N PRO A 172 9.69 -15.73 -2.79
CA PRO A 172 10.59 -16.21 -3.83
C PRO A 172 11.09 -15.11 -4.78
N PHE A 173 10.27 -14.10 -5.04
CA PHE A 173 10.65 -12.93 -5.84
C PHE A 173 11.38 -11.91 -4.97
N LEU A 174 10.89 -11.67 -3.76
CA LEU A 174 11.52 -10.70 -2.86
C LEU A 174 12.98 -11.05 -2.54
N ARG A 175 13.31 -12.33 -2.34
CA ARG A 175 14.71 -12.76 -2.13
C ARG A 175 15.63 -12.42 -3.29
N LYS A 176 15.11 -12.38 -4.52
CA LYS A 176 15.87 -11.97 -5.71
C LYS A 176 16.08 -10.46 -5.75
N ILE A 177 15.12 -9.69 -5.24
CA ILE A 177 15.16 -8.23 -5.18
C ILE A 177 16.13 -7.77 -4.08
N THR A 178 16.04 -8.37 -2.89
CA THR A 178 16.84 -7.96 -1.72
C THR A 178 18.21 -8.63 -1.66
N GLY A 179 18.41 -9.74 -2.40
CA GLY A 179 19.62 -10.57 -2.34
C GLY A 179 19.78 -11.38 -1.05
N ASN A 180 18.77 -11.36 -0.16
CA ASN A 180 18.78 -12.08 1.11
C ASN A 180 17.35 -12.46 1.54
N ASP A 181 17.20 -13.05 2.73
CA ASP A 181 15.92 -13.56 3.23
C ASP A 181 15.54 -12.98 4.61
N ASN A 182 16.00 -11.75 4.89
CA ASN A 182 15.91 -11.13 6.21
C ASN A 182 14.59 -10.37 6.46
N VAL A 183 13.90 -9.98 5.39
CA VAL A 183 12.63 -9.24 5.44
C VAL A 183 11.65 -9.86 4.45
N ALA A 184 10.35 -9.66 4.71
CA ALA A 184 9.28 -10.03 3.81
C ALA A 184 8.38 -8.82 3.48
N LEU A 185 7.63 -8.91 2.38
CA LEU A 185 6.59 -7.94 2.05
C LEU A 185 5.35 -8.33 2.85
N GLY A 186 4.91 -7.47 3.76
CA GLY A 186 3.66 -7.58 4.50
C GLY A 186 2.76 -6.41 4.13
N HIS A 187 2.25 -6.40 2.91
CA HIS A 187 1.39 -5.34 2.40
C HIS A 187 0.36 -5.94 1.44
N THR A 188 -0.77 -5.25 1.29
CA THR A 188 -1.90 -5.60 0.43
C THR A 188 -1.67 -5.33 -1.06
N SER A 189 -0.41 -5.09 -1.44
CA SER A 189 0.05 -4.93 -2.83
C SER A 189 0.62 -6.22 -3.43
N SER A 190 0.35 -7.36 -2.78
CA SER A 190 1.07 -8.60 -3.05
C SER A 190 0.57 -9.34 -4.26
N SER A 191 -0.73 -9.30 -4.50
CA SER A 191 -1.35 -9.82 -5.72
C SER A 191 -0.71 -9.17 -6.96
N VAL A 192 -0.65 -7.84 -7.00
CA VAL A 192 -0.04 -7.11 -8.13
C VAL A 192 1.48 -7.29 -8.17
N ALA A 193 2.15 -7.46 -7.03
CA ALA A 193 3.56 -7.83 -6.99
C ALA A 193 3.82 -9.18 -7.68
N ILE A 194 3.04 -10.21 -7.33
CA ILE A 194 3.14 -11.56 -7.89
C ILE A 194 2.81 -11.54 -9.38
N LEU A 195 1.66 -10.99 -9.73
CA LEU A 195 1.23 -10.95 -11.13
C LEU A 195 2.22 -10.15 -11.99
N SER A 196 2.75 -9.04 -11.47
CA SER A 196 3.80 -8.27 -12.14
C SER A 196 5.06 -9.10 -12.38
N ALA A 197 5.54 -9.85 -11.38
CA ALA A 197 6.70 -10.71 -11.54
C ALA A 197 6.45 -11.87 -12.54
N LEU A 198 5.23 -12.41 -12.57
CA LEU A 198 4.86 -13.46 -13.53
C LEU A 198 4.77 -12.91 -14.96
N LEU A 199 4.07 -11.80 -15.17
CA LEU A 199 3.96 -11.17 -16.48
C LEU A 199 5.30 -10.59 -16.95
N GLY A 200 6.12 -10.07 -16.04
CA GLY A 200 7.48 -9.62 -16.33
C GLY A 200 8.34 -10.77 -16.86
N LYS A 201 8.19 -11.99 -16.32
CA LYS A 201 8.88 -13.18 -16.83
C LYS A 201 8.43 -13.58 -18.24
N VAL A 202 7.14 -13.40 -18.56
CA VAL A 202 6.56 -13.83 -19.85
C VAL A 202 6.77 -12.79 -20.95
N PHE A 203 6.52 -11.52 -20.65
CA PHE A 203 6.47 -10.43 -21.63
C PHE A 203 7.61 -9.43 -21.51
N GLY A 204 8.35 -9.45 -20.39
CA GLY A 204 9.45 -8.52 -20.14
C GLY A 204 10.77 -8.93 -20.80
N ASN A 205 11.81 -8.15 -20.50
CA ASN A 205 13.18 -8.42 -20.89
C ASN A 205 14.13 -8.11 -19.72
N LYS A 206 14.53 -9.15 -18.99
CA LYS A 206 15.42 -9.03 -17.83
C LYS A 206 16.78 -8.38 -18.14
N LYS A 207 17.25 -8.43 -19.39
CA LYS A 207 18.53 -7.79 -19.77
C LYS A 207 18.47 -6.27 -19.70
N ASN A 208 17.27 -5.68 -19.72
CA ASN A 208 17.06 -4.24 -19.67
C ASN A 208 16.57 -3.83 -18.28
N ASP A 209 17.43 -3.97 -17.28
CA ASP A 209 17.14 -3.63 -15.88
C ASP A 209 17.03 -2.10 -15.70
N ALA A 210 15.93 -1.64 -15.10
CA ALA A 210 15.68 -0.23 -14.83
C ALA A 210 16.73 0.43 -13.93
N GLU A 211 17.41 -0.34 -13.08
CA GLU A 211 18.44 0.17 -12.17
C GLU A 211 19.83 0.24 -12.83
N HIS A 212 20.00 -0.39 -13.99
CA HIS A 212 21.28 -0.52 -14.69
C HIS A 212 21.23 -0.08 -16.16
N ILE A 213 20.35 0.87 -16.49
CA ILE A 213 20.26 1.42 -17.84
C ILE A 213 21.57 2.15 -18.20
N ASN A 214 22.13 1.80 -19.35
CA ASN A 214 23.26 2.51 -19.94
C ASN A 214 22.75 3.75 -20.69
N LEU A 215 23.02 4.93 -20.13
CA LEU A 215 22.61 6.21 -20.69
C LEU A 215 23.81 6.91 -21.37
N PRO A 216 23.59 7.65 -22.47
CA PRO A 216 24.64 8.49 -23.04
C PRO A 216 25.04 9.57 -22.03
N LYS A 217 26.30 10.03 -22.07
CA LYS A 217 26.86 11.00 -21.09
C LYS A 217 25.98 12.24 -20.86
N LYS A 218 25.30 12.74 -21.90
CA LYS A 218 24.41 13.92 -21.80
C LYS A 218 23.16 13.69 -20.94
N LEU A 219 22.77 12.43 -20.72
CA LEU A 219 21.61 12.02 -19.95
C LEU A 219 22.00 11.34 -18.63
N GLU A 220 23.26 11.44 -18.22
CA GLU A 220 23.77 10.77 -17.01
C GLU A 220 23.05 11.21 -15.73
N PHE A 221 22.51 12.43 -15.69
CA PHE A 221 21.66 12.91 -14.60
C PHE A 221 20.38 12.08 -14.42
N LEU A 222 19.91 11.37 -15.45
CA LEU A 222 18.80 10.41 -15.35
C LEU A 222 19.22 9.09 -14.68
N ARG A 223 20.41 9.00 -14.09
CA ARG A 223 20.76 7.91 -13.16
C ARG A 223 20.40 8.25 -11.72
N ASP A 224 20.23 9.53 -11.40
CA ASP A 224 19.80 9.95 -10.08
C ASP A 224 18.29 9.72 -9.95
N SER A 225 17.91 8.82 -9.04
CA SER A 225 16.50 8.47 -8.82
C SER A 225 15.64 9.66 -8.39
N ASN A 226 16.19 10.64 -7.68
CA ASN A 226 15.42 11.84 -7.30
C ASN A 226 15.17 12.71 -8.51
N VAL A 227 16.16 12.84 -9.41
CA VAL A 227 16.05 13.62 -10.64
C VAL A 227 15.04 12.99 -11.59
N ILE A 228 15.10 11.66 -11.81
CA ILE A 228 14.11 10.95 -12.63
C ILE A 228 12.70 11.11 -12.05
N THR A 229 12.56 10.98 -10.72
CA THR A 229 11.26 11.13 -10.04
C THR A 229 10.68 12.52 -10.27
N ALA A 230 11.48 13.56 -10.01
CA ALA A 230 11.06 14.95 -10.18
C ALA A 230 10.72 15.27 -11.64
N LEU A 231 11.50 14.79 -12.60
CA LEU A 231 11.22 15.00 -14.03
C LEU A 231 9.95 14.28 -14.49
N THR A 232 9.77 13.03 -14.07
CA THR A 232 8.58 12.24 -14.42
C THR A 232 7.33 12.88 -13.86
N MET A 233 7.32 13.21 -12.57
CA MET A 233 6.20 13.91 -11.94
C MET A 233 6.02 15.30 -12.53
N GLY A 234 7.11 16.01 -12.84
CA GLY A 234 7.08 17.35 -13.42
C GLY A 234 6.38 17.36 -14.77
N ILE A 235 6.67 16.38 -15.64
CA ILE A 235 5.96 16.23 -16.92
C ILE A 235 4.45 16.02 -16.66
N LEU A 236 4.07 15.10 -15.77
CA LEU A 236 2.66 14.81 -15.50
C LEU A 236 1.93 16.03 -14.91
N PHE A 237 2.52 16.68 -13.91
CA PHE A 237 1.97 17.88 -13.28
C PHE A 237 1.84 19.05 -14.26
N VAL A 238 2.87 19.33 -15.05
CA VAL A 238 2.86 20.44 -16.01
C VAL A 238 1.85 20.18 -17.13
N VAL A 239 1.78 18.95 -17.65
CA VAL A 239 0.78 18.60 -18.67
C VAL A 239 -0.64 18.78 -18.13
N GLY A 240 -0.93 18.26 -16.93
CA GLY A 240 -2.24 18.45 -16.29
C GLY A 240 -2.56 19.92 -16.06
N ALA A 241 -1.58 20.70 -15.58
CA ALA A 241 -1.73 22.14 -15.36
C ALA A 241 -2.08 22.90 -16.64
N VAL A 242 -1.37 22.64 -17.74
CA VAL A 242 -1.63 23.26 -19.05
C VAL A 242 -3.04 22.91 -19.53
N ILE A 243 -3.49 21.65 -19.39
CA ILE A 243 -4.83 21.24 -19.82
C ILE A 243 -5.90 21.98 -19.00
N LEU A 244 -5.76 22.07 -17.68
CA LEU A 244 -6.73 22.80 -16.84
C LEU A 244 -6.83 24.29 -17.19
N MET A 245 -5.68 24.93 -17.43
CA MET A 245 -5.65 26.34 -17.82
C MET A 245 -6.39 26.61 -19.15
N VAL A 246 -6.45 25.62 -20.04
CA VAL A 246 -7.20 25.70 -21.30
C VAL A 246 -8.69 25.36 -21.10
N LYS A 247 -9.01 24.43 -20.20
CA LYS A 247 -10.37 23.88 -20.01
C LYS A 247 -11.39 24.90 -19.46
N LYS A 248 -10.96 25.82 -18.58
CA LYS A 248 -11.77 26.92 -18.02
C LYS A 248 -13.14 26.51 -17.45
N THR A 249 -13.21 25.34 -16.84
CA THR A 249 -14.39 24.89 -16.06
C THR A 249 -14.34 25.47 -14.65
N PRO A 250 -15.47 25.56 -13.93
CA PRO A 250 -15.47 25.97 -12.52
C PRO A 250 -14.56 25.09 -11.64
N GLY A 251 -14.44 23.80 -11.95
CA GLY A 251 -13.52 22.89 -11.28
C GLY A 251 -12.06 23.23 -11.56
N ALA A 252 -11.71 23.50 -12.83
CA ALA A 252 -10.37 23.94 -13.20
C ALA A 252 -9.99 25.28 -12.53
N GLU A 253 -10.90 26.24 -12.49
CA GLU A 253 -10.65 27.54 -11.83
C GLU A 253 -10.40 27.39 -10.33
N LYS A 254 -11.16 26.53 -9.64
CA LYS A 254 -10.93 26.22 -8.22
C LYS A 254 -9.56 25.61 -7.97
N LEU A 255 -9.14 24.65 -8.81
CA LEU A 255 -7.84 24.00 -8.68
C LEU A 255 -6.68 24.96 -8.99
N ILE A 256 -6.83 25.81 -10.01
CA ILE A 256 -5.86 26.86 -10.34
C ILE A 256 -5.71 27.85 -9.17
N ALA A 257 -6.81 28.19 -8.49
CA ALA A 257 -6.80 29.09 -7.36
C ALA A 257 -6.04 28.54 -6.14
N GLU A 258 -5.80 27.23 -6.03
CA GLU A 258 -4.96 26.65 -4.97
C GLU A 258 -3.50 27.13 -5.03
N ALA A 259 -3.03 27.59 -6.20
CA ALA A 259 -1.72 28.22 -6.33
C ALA A 259 -1.68 29.65 -5.73
N GLY A 260 -2.82 30.21 -5.33
CA GLY A 260 -2.91 31.56 -4.78
C GLY A 260 -2.36 32.61 -5.75
N ASN A 261 -1.35 33.36 -5.30
CA ASN A 261 -0.69 34.39 -6.12
C ASN A 261 0.41 33.83 -7.04
N GLN A 262 0.73 32.54 -6.94
CA GLN A 262 1.76 31.89 -7.75
C GLN A 262 1.18 31.44 -9.11
N SER A 263 2.00 31.45 -10.16
CA SER A 263 1.65 30.78 -11.41
C SER A 263 1.37 29.29 -11.16
N PHE A 264 0.23 28.79 -11.64
CA PHE A 264 -0.18 27.40 -11.47
C PHE A 264 0.83 26.39 -12.06
N ILE A 265 1.53 26.77 -13.14
CA ILE A 265 2.60 25.96 -13.72
C ILE A 265 3.77 25.85 -12.74
N VAL A 266 4.21 26.96 -12.15
CA VAL A 266 5.32 26.96 -11.19
C VAL A 266 4.93 26.20 -9.93
N TYR A 267 3.70 26.40 -9.45
CA TYR A 267 3.15 25.62 -8.33
C TYR A 267 3.20 24.11 -8.64
N SER A 268 2.77 23.70 -9.84
CA SER A 268 2.77 22.29 -10.28
C SER A 268 4.20 21.71 -10.37
N ILE A 269 5.18 22.50 -10.81
CA ILE A 269 6.59 22.11 -10.78
C ILE A 269 7.07 21.93 -9.34
N VAL A 270 6.76 22.85 -8.43
CA VAL A 270 7.12 22.71 -7.00
C VAL A 270 6.51 21.44 -6.43
N GLN A 271 5.25 21.12 -6.73
CA GLN A 271 4.62 19.87 -6.28
C GLN A 271 5.33 18.62 -6.79
N SER A 272 5.82 18.62 -8.04
CA SER A 272 6.64 17.50 -8.53
C SER A 272 7.97 17.32 -7.79
N PHE A 273 8.62 18.41 -7.40
CA PHE A 273 9.84 18.36 -6.58
C PHE A 273 9.53 17.93 -5.15
N THR A 274 8.42 18.40 -4.58
CA THR A 274 7.92 17.98 -3.26
C THR A 274 7.65 16.48 -3.24
N PHE A 275 7.02 15.94 -4.28
CA PHE A 275 6.83 14.49 -4.43
C PHE A 275 8.16 13.74 -4.39
N ALA A 276 9.14 14.16 -5.20
CA ALA A 276 10.48 13.55 -5.24
C ALA A 276 11.21 13.65 -3.89
N ALA A 277 11.11 14.79 -3.21
CA ALA A 277 11.66 14.98 -1.88
C ALA A 277 11.01 14.01 -0.86
N GLY A 278 9.69 13.81 -0.93
CA GLY A 278 8.98 12.82 -0.12
C GLY A 278 9.53 11.40 -0.29
N ILE A 279 9.84 10.99 -1.53
CA ILE A 279 10.49 9.70 -1.81
C ILE A 279 11.87 9.62 -1.17
N ALA A 280 12.70 10.65 -1.31
CA ALA A 280 14.01 10.69 -0.70
C ALA A 280 13.92 10.54 0.83
N ILE A 281 12.96 11.20 1.48
CA ILE A 281 12.69 11.08 2.92
C ILE A 281 12.31 9.64 3.28
N VAL A 282 11.37 9.03 2.54
CA VAL A 282 10.97 7.62 2.75
C VAL A 282 12.19 6.70 2.69
N LEU A 283 13.06 6.84 1.68
CA LEU A 283 14.23 5.99 1.52
C LEU A 283 15.22 6.09 2.70
N VAL A 284 15.39 7.29 3.27
CA VAL A 284 16.20 7.49 4.49
C VAL A 284 15.57 6.76 5.67
N GLY A 285 14.26 6.92 5.87
CA GLY A 285 13.52 6.28 6.96
C GLY A 285 13.54 4.74 6.87
N VAL A 286 13.29 4.19 5.68
CA VAL A 286 13.30 2.74 5.43
C VAL A 286 14.65 2.13 5.76
N ARG A 287 15.76 2.73 5.28
CA ARG A 287 17.12 2.22 5.55
C ARG A 287 17.42 2.21 7.05
N MET A 288 17.08 3.29 7.75
CA MET A 288 17.27 3.39 9.21
C MET A 288 16.45 2.32 9.93
N PHE A 289 15.17 2.16 9.56
CA PHE A 289 14.28 1.21 10.20
C PHE A 289 14.69 -0.24 9.96
N ILE A 290 15.02 -0.62 8.70
CA ILE A 290 15.55 -1.95 8.36
C ILE A 290 16.77 -2.30 9.21
N GLY A 291 17.67 -1.32 9.36
CA GLY A 291 18.92 -1.48 10.10
C GLY A 291 18.74 -1.94 11.54
N GLU A 292 17.58 -1.68 12.16
CA GLU A 292 17.31 -2.04 13.55
C GLU A 292 16.27 -3.17 13.67
N ILE A 293 15.24 -3.19 12.82
CA ILE A 293 14.19 -4.22 12.86
C ILE A 293 14.73 -5.61 12.50
N VAL A 294 15.63 -5.72 11.52
CA VAL A 294 16.21 -7.00 11.09
C VAL A 294 17.06 -7.62 12.20
N PRO A 295 18.04 -6.90 12.79
CA PRO A 295 18.74 -7.41 13.96
C PRO A 295 17.77 -7.78 15.08
N ALA A 296 16.83 -6.92 15.46
CA ALA A 296 15.90 -7.21 16.55
C ALA A 296 15.10 -8.51 16.32
N PHE A 297 14.62 -8.73 15.09
CA PHE A 297 13.89 -9.94 14.74
C PHE A 297 14.72 -11.22 14.88
N ASN A 298 16.06 -11.17 14.78
CA ASN A 298 16.87 -12.34 15.10
C ASN A 298 16.73 -12.79 16.56
N GLY A 299 16.49 -11.86 17.49
CA GLY A 299 16.21 -12.20 18.90
C GLY A 299 14.85 -12.88 19.07
N ILE A 300 13.84 -12.35 18.41
CA ILE A 300 12.50 -12.96 18.36
C ILE A 300 12.60 -14.35 17.72
N ALA A 301 13.33 -14.46 16.61
CA ALA A 301 13.52 -15.66 15.83
C ALA A 301 14.27 -16.77 16.56
N THR A 302 15.11 -16.43 17.54
CA THR A 302 15.89 -17.42 18.31
C THR A 302 15.24 -17.81 19.64
N LYS A 303 14.34 -16.98 20.19
CA LYS A 303 13.77 -17.18 21.53
C LYS A 303 12.26 -17.39 21.56
N LEU A 304 11.51 -16.69 20.72
CA LEU A 304 10.04 -16.67 20.77
C LEU A 304 9.41 -17.41 19.60
N VAL A 305 9.82 -17.15 18.36
CA VAL A 305 9.19 -17.73 17.18
C VAL A 305 10.29 -18.24 16.23
N PRO A 306 10.69 -19.53 16.33
CA PRO A 306 11.83 -20.07 15.60
C PRO A 306 11.85 -19.73 14.10
N GLY A 307 12.85 -18.95 13.69
CA GLY A 307 13.07 -18.55 12.30
C GLY A 307 12.19 -17.42 11.77
N ALA A 308 11.42 -16.74 12.64
CA ALA A 308 10.53 -15.65 12.25
C ALA A 308 11.26 -14.49 11.55
N LYS A 309 10.57 -13.91 10.57
CA LYS A 309 11.00 -12.76 9.76
C LYS A 309 9.94 -11.67 9.82
N PRO A 310 10.35 -10.40 9.88
CA PRO A 310 9.40 -9.30 9.83
C PRO A 310 8.86 -9.15 8.40
N ALA A 311 7.54 -9.19 8.24
CA ALA A 311 6.86 -8.81 7.02
C ALA A 311 6.39 -7.36 7.15
N LEU A 312 6.94 -6.49 6.30
CA LEU A 312 6.93 -5.04 6.43
C LEU A 312 6.20 -4.37 5.28
N ASP A 313 5.84 -3.11 5.50
CA ASP A 313 5.10 -2.26 4.58
C ASP A 313 5.79 -2.11 3.20
N ALA A 314 5.01 -1.76 2.18
CA ALA A 314 5.40 -1.59 0.78
C ALA A 314 6.72 -0.81 0.58
N PRO A 315 7.02 0.30 1.29
CA PRO A 315 8.27 1.04 1.11
C PRO A 315 9.54 0.22 1.35
N ILE A 316 9.45 -0.94 2.01
CA ILE A 316 10.58 -1.82 2.26
C ILE A 316 11.32 -2.22 0.98
N VAL A 317 10.63 -2.28 -0.16
CA VAL A 317 11.25 -2.68 -1.44
C VAL A 317 11.84 -1.52 -2.22
N TYR A 318 11.52 -0.27 -1.86
CA TYR A 318 11.89 0.91 -2.65
C TYR A 318 13.40 1.18 -2.68
N PRO A 319 14.16 1.00 -1.57
CA PRO A 319 15.60 1.21 -1.60
C PRO A 319 16.36 0.25 -2.52
N TYR A 320 15.75 -0.88 -2.90
CA TYR A 320 16.38 -1.91 -3.72
C TYR A 320 16.23 -1.64 -5.22
N ALA A 321 15.19 -0.91 -5.64
CA ALA A 321 14.93 -0.61 -7.05
C ALA A 321 14.16 0.72 -7.22
N PRO A 322 14.77 1.86 -6.88
CA PRO A 322 14.10 3.16 -6.84
C PRO A 322 13.66 3.66 -8.22
N ASN A 323 14.34 3.32 -9.32
CA ASN A 323 13.87 3.71 -10.66
C ASN A 323 12.61 2.93 -11.03
N SER A 324 12.57 1.65 -10.69
CA SER A 324 11.44 0.75 -10.92
C SER A 324 10.17 1.19 -10.18
N VAL A 325 10.31 1.82 -9.02
CA VAL A 325 9.20 2.44 -8.26
C VAL A 325 8.45 3.46 -9.14
N ILE A 326 9.19 4.35 -9.80
CA ILE A 326 8.62 5.41 -10.64
C ILE A 326 8.06 4.85 -11.94
N ILE A 327 8.78 3.93 -12.58
CA ILE A 327 8.31 3.29 -13.81
C ILE A 327 7.00 2.52 -13.57
N GLY A 328 6.90 1.84 -12.42
CA GLY A 328 5.67 1.18 -11.98
C GLY A 328 4.52 2.18 -11.79
N PHE A 329 4.76 3.32 -11.14
CA PHE A 329 3.75 4.37 -11.03
C PHE A 329 3.31 4.91 -12.40
N VAL A 330 4.23 5.17 -13.33
CA VAL A 330 3.89 5.63 -14.69
C VAL A 330 3.01 4.61 -15.41
N GLY A 331 3.35 3.32 -15.33
CA GLY A 331 2.53 2.25 -15.89
C GLY A 331 1.12 2.24 -15.28
N ALA A 332 1.01 2.40 -13.96
CA ALA A 332 -0.27 2.44 -13.25
C ALA A 332 -1.09 3.67 -13.64
N PHE A 333 -0.47 4.83 -13.72
CA PHE A 333 -1.14 6.07 -14.11
C PHE A 333 -1.70 5.98 -15.54
N ILE A 334 -0.90 5.51 -16.51
CA ILE A 334 -1.34 5.29 -17.89
C ILE A 334 -2.47 4.25 -17.93
N GLY A 335 -2.32 3.14 -17.20
CA GLY A 335 -3.35 2.11 -17.12
C GLY A 335 -4.66 2.65 -16.53
N ALA A 336 -4.58 3.51 -15.52
CA ALA A 336 -5.76 4.11 -14.91
C ALA A 336 -6.53 4.98 -15.91
N ILE A 337 -5.83 5.82 -16.68
CA ILE A 337 -6.45 6.62 -17.75
C ILE A 337 -7.17 5.73 -18.76
N ILE A 338 -6.52 4.66 -19.22
CA ILE A 338 -7.11 3.74 -20.18
C ILE A 338 -8.37 3.07 -19.60
N TRP A 339 -8.30 2.57 -18.38
CA TRP A 339 -9.45 1.91 -17.75
C TRP A 339 -10.58 2.85 -17.39
N LEU A 340 -10.30 4.14 -17.11
CA LEU A 340 -11.35 5.13 -16.92
C LEU A 340 -12.19 5.28 -18.18
N VAL A 341 -11.54 5.43 -19.34
CA VAL A 341 -12.23 5.52 -20.64
C VAL A 341 -12.97 4.23 -20.96
N VAL A 342 -12.37 3.07 -20.70
CA VAL A 342 -12.99 1.77 -21.00
C VAL A 342 -14.20 1.52 -20.10
N LEU A 343 -14.07 1.62 -18.78
CA LEU A 343 -15.17 1.34 -17.84
C LEU A 343 -16.30 2.37 -17.97
N GLY A 344 -15.97 3.65 -18.15
CA GLY A 344 -16.96 4.70 -18.36
C GLY A 344 -17.83 4.44 -19.59
N ASN A 345 -17.23 3.99 -20.71
CA ASN A 345 -17.96 3.73 -21.95
C ASN A 345 -18.61 2.34 -22.03
N THR A 346 -18.17 1.36 -21.25
CA THR A 346 -18.66 -0.02 -21.35
C THR A 346 -19.68 -0.38 -20.29
N VAL A 347 -19.41 -0.03 -19.04
CA VAL A 347 -20.26 -0.39 -17.88
C VAL A 347 -20.82 0.84 -17.16
N GLY A 348 -20.56 2.04 -17.66
CA GLY A 348 -21.04 3.30 -17.07
C GLY A 348 -20.44 3.57 -15.69
N TYR A 349 -19.28 3.00 -15.38
CA TYR A 349 -18.63 3.14 -14.07
C TYR A 349 -17.36 3.95 -14.17
N VAL A 350 -17.29 5.01 -13.35
CA VAL A 350 -16.07 5.77 -13.12
C VAL A 350 -15.48 5.31 -11.80
N PHE A 351 -14.44 4.48 -11.88
CA PHE A 351 -13.71 4.11 -10.68
C PHE A 351 -12.91 5.31 -10.18
N VAL A 352 -12.75 5.43 -8.87
CA VAL A 352 -11.95 6.49 -8.27
C VAL A 352 -10.63 5.87 -7.85
N PRO A 353 -9.58 5.93 -8.70
CA PRO A 353 -8.25 5.50 -8.26
C PRO A 353 -7.76 6.47 -7.19
N THR A 354 -7.47 5.96 -6.00
CA THR A 354 -6.63 6.75 -5.10
C THR A 354 -5.22 6.79 -5.66
N MET A 355 -4.64 7.98 -5.68
CA MET A 355 -3.25 8.10 -6.09
C MET A 355 -2.31 7.35 -5.14
N ILE A 356 -2.76 7.10 -3.90
CA ILE A 356 -2.07 6.20 -2.96
C ILE A 356 -1.93 4.81 -3.56
N VAL A 357 -3.01 4.17 -4.03
CA VAL A 357 -2.92 2.82 -4.58
C VAL A 357 -2.12 2.82 -5.89
N LEU A 358 -2.41 3.75 -6.81
CA LEU A 358 -1.65 3.82 -8.08
C LEU A 358 -0.16 4.01 -7.85
N PHE A 359 0.23 4.81 -6.86
CA PHE A 359 1.63 5.01 -6.51
C PHE A 359 2.20 3.83 -5.73
N PHE A 360 1.73 3.53 -4.52
CA PHE A 360 2.37 2.54 -3.64
C PHE A 360 2.26 1.11 -4.17
N HIS A 361 1.10 0.72 -4.72
CA HIS A 361 0.95 -0.61 -5.31
C HIS A 361 1.64 -0.69 -6.67
N GLY A 362 1.57 0.39 -7.47
CA GLY A 362 2.29 0.51 -8.74
C GLY A 362 3.80 0.43 -8.53
N ALA A 363 4.32 1.04 -7.46
CA ALA A 363 5.72 1.01 -7.07
C ALA A 363 6.18 -0.41 -6.73
N VAL A 364 5.46 -1.10 -5.84
CA VAL A 364 5.77 -2.51 -5.50
C VAL A 364 5.69 -3.40 -6.75
N ALA A 365 4.64 -3.26 -7.56
CA ALA A 365 4.51 -4.00 -8.80
C ALA A 365 5.66 -3.69 -9.77
N GLY A 366 6.09 -2.43 -9.85
CA GLY A 366 7.24 -1.99 -10.64
C GLY A 366 8.53 -2.70 -10.24
N VAL A 367 8.83 -2.72 -8.95
CA VAL A 367 10.02 -3.40 -8.38
C VAL A 367 10.00 -4.90 -8.65
N PHE A 368 8.86 -5.56 -8.43
CA PHE A 368 8.70 -7.00 -8.70
C PHE A 368 8.77 -7.32 -10.21
N GLY A 369 8.15 -6.49 -11.04
CA GLY A 369 8.17 -6.61 -12.49
C GLY A 369 9.57 -6.42 -13.08
N ASN A 370 10.33 -5.43 -12.57
CA ASN A 370 11.72 -5.22 -12.98
C ASN A 370 12.60 -6.44 -12.67
N SER A 371 12.42 -7.06 -11.48
CA SER A 371 13.22 -8.21 -11.05
C SER A 371 13.17 -9.42 -11.99
N THR A 372 12.10 -9.52 -12.79
CA THR A 372 11.86 -10.64 -13.73
C THR A 372 11.87 -10.21 -15.19
N GLY A 373 11.52 -8.95 -15.49
CA GLY A 373 11.23 -8.47 -16.84
C GLY A 373 11.83 -7.10 -17.18
N GLY A 374 12.70 -6.54 -16.35
CA GLY A 374 13.34 -5.25 -16.61
C GLY A 374 12.34 -4.08 -16.66
N VAL A 375 12.73 -2.99 -17.32
CA VAL A 375 11.88 -1.78 -17.55
C VAL A 375 10.49 -2.14 -18.06
N ARG A 376 10.41 -3.07 -19.02
CA ARG A 376 9.12 -3.52 -19.59
C ARG A 376 8.27 -4.24 -18.55
N GLY A 377 8.89 -5.09 -17.74
CA GLY A 377 8.21 -5.74 -16.61
C GLY A 377 7.68 -4.74 -15.60
N ALA A 378 8.45 -3.69 -15.28
CA ALA A 378 8.01 -2.63 -14.37
C ALA A 378 6.78 -1.86 -14.90
N LEU A 379 6.79 -1.47 -16.17
CA LEU A 379 5.66 -0.79 -16.82
C LEU A 379 4.40 -1.67 -16.86
N ILE A 380 4.56 -2.94 -17.24
CA ILE A 380 3.45 -3.92 -17.26
C ILE A 380 2.90 -4.11 -15.85
N GLY A 381 3.77 -4.21 -14.85
CA GLY A 381 3.38 -4.31 -13.44
C GLY A 381 2.51 -3.16 -13.00
N GLY A 382 2.94 -1.92 -13.29
CA GLY A 382 2.15 -0.73 -13.05
C GLY A 382 0.78 -0.77 -13.72
N PHE A 383 0.76 -0.99 -15.04
CA PHE A 383 -0.49 -1.05 -15.81
C PHE A 383 -1.46 -2.11 -15.26
N LEU A 384 -0.92 -3.27 -14.86
CA LEU A 384 -1.70 -4.32 -14.25
C LEU A 384 -2.28 -3.90 -12.90
N THR A 385 -1.52 -3.18 -12.06
CA THR A 385 -2.06 -2.63 -10.81
C THR A 385 -3.31 -1.81 -11.09
N ALA A 386 -3.27 -0.89 -12.05
CA ALA A 386 -4.45 -0.11 -12.42
C ALA A 386 -5.59 -0.98 -12.99
N THR A 387 -5.26 -2.05 -13.71
CA THR A 387 -6.26 -3.02 -14.19
C THR A 387 -7.00 -3.70 -13.05
N VAL A 388 -6.25 -4.23 -12.07
CA VAL A 388 -6.81 -4.88 -10.88
C VAL A 388 -7.65 -3.89 -10.08
N VAL A 389 -7.18 -2.66 -9.92
CA VAL A 389 -7.88 -1.62 -9.16
C VAL A 389 -9.16 -1.17 -9.86
N ALA A 390 -9.11 -0.92 -11.17
CA ALA A 390 -10.26 -0.43 -11.91
C ALA A 390 -11.41 -1.43 -11.92
N TRP A 391 -11.13 -2.66 -12.36
CA TRP A 391 -12.15 -3.72 -12.39
C TRP A 391 -12.51 -4.21 -10.99
N GLY A 392 -11.51 -4.31 -10.11
CA GLY A 392 -11.70 -4.73 -8.73
C GLY A 392 -12.61 -3.81 -7.95
N GLN A 393 -12.39 -2.49 -8.04
CA GLN A 393 -13.24 -1.49 -7.40
C GLN A 393 -14.66 -1.55 -7.96
N TYR A 394 -14.81 -1.58 -9.29
CA TYR A 394 -16.13 -1.72 -9.93
C TYR A 394 -16.89 -2.93 -9.39
N ILE A 395 -16.26 -4.11 -9.43
CA ILE A 395 -16.88 -5.36 -9.02
C ILE A 395 -17.21 -5.32 -7.52
N MET A 396 -16.29 -4.85 -6.69
CA MET A 396 -16.48 -4.78 -5.24
C MET A 396 -17.62 -3.83 -4.86
N VAL A 397 -17.54 -2.58 -5.32
CA VAL A 397 -18.50 -1.52 -5.01
C VAL A 397 -19.89 -1.84 -5.54
N THR A 398 -19.98 -2.49 -6.70
CA THR A 398 -21.28 -2.78 -7.34
C THR A 398 -21.95 -4.03 -6.76
N PHE A 399 -21.18 -5.08 -6.43
CA PHE A 399 -21.76 -6.40 -6.15
C PHE A 399 -21.51 -6.94 -4.75
N PHE A 400 -20.39 -6.58 -4.11
CA PHE A 400 -19.96 -7.23 -2.87
C PHE A 400 -20.10 -6.37 -1.63
N ILE A 401 -20.16 -5.04 -1.78
CA ILE A 401 -20.20 -4.11 -0.65
C ILE A 401 -21.14 -2.91 -0.88
N ASN A 402 -22.01 -2.95 -1.89
CA ASN A 402 -22.90 -1.84 -2.31
C ASN A 402 -23.88 -1.33 -1.24
N THR A 403 -24.18 -2.10 -0.20
CA THR A 403 -25.12 -1.71 0.87
C THR A 403 -24.44 -1.42 2.21
N THR A 404 -23.17 -1.78 2.36
CA THR A 404 -22.42 -1.61 3.60
C THR A 404 -21.51 -0.39 3.50
N VAL A 405 -20.27 -0.57 3.06
CA VAL A 405 -19.24 0.49 3.01
C VAL A 405 -18.63 0.69 1.62
N PRO A 406 -19.45 0.89 0.56
CA PRO A 406 -18.94 1.12 -0.79
C PRO A 406 -18.16 2.43 -0.88
N ASP A 407 -18.59 3.46 -0.16
CA ASP A 407 -17.90 4.75 0.00
C ASP A 407 -16.46 4.56 0.49
N THR A 408 -16.29 3.67 1.47
CA THR A 408 -14.99 3.38 2.10
C THR A 408 -14.14 2.54 1.16
N ALA A 409 -14.73 1.55 0.49
CA ALA A 409 -14.01 0.68 -0.43
C ALA A 409 -13.40 1.45 -1.62
N MET A 410 -14.00 2.56 -2.05
CA MET A 410 -13.46 3.37 -3.14
C MET A 410 -12.08 3.98 -2.83
N TRP A 411 -11.74 4.18 -1.55
CA TRP A 411 -10.46 4.78 -1.17
C TRP A 411 -9.59 3.93 -0.23
N ALA A 412 -10.18 3.07 0.59
CA ALA A 412 -9.47 2.23 1.55
C ALA A 412 -9.27 0.79 1.07
N ALA A 413 -10.04 0.30 0.09
CA ALA A 413 -9.81 -1.00 -0.51
C ALA A 413 -8.79 -0.92 -1.65
N ASP A 414 -8.05 -2.01 -1.83
CA ASP A 414 -6.92 -2.06 -2.75
C ASP A 414 -6.78 -3.42 -3.44
N SER A 415 -5.67 -3.64 -4.16
CA SER A 415 -5.49 -4.79 -5.04
C SER A 415 -5.76 -6.16 -4.42
N ASP A 416 -5.26 -6.42 -3.21
CA ASP A 416 -5.46 -7.73 -2.57
C ASP A 416 -6.91 -7.87 -2.12
N MET A 417 -7.49 -6.79 -1.58
CA MET A 417 -8.88 -6.79 -1.16
C MET A 417 -9.81 -7.03 -2.35
N PHE A 418 -9.53 -6.41 -3.50
CA PHE A 418 -10.32 -6.57 -4.72
C PHE A 418 -10.28 -8.00 -5.26
N ILE A 419 -9.13 -8.66 -5.20
CA ILE A 419 -8.99 -10.05 -5.68
C ILE A 419 -9.60 -11.04 -4.68
N LEU A 420 -9.44 -10.81 -3.38
CA LEU A 420 -9.90 -11.71 -2.34
C LEU A 420 -11.38 -11.50 -1.96
N GLY A 421 -11.96 -10.33 -2.25
CA GLY A 421 -13.35 -10.00 -1.91
C GLY A 421 -14.38 -11.03 -2.35
N PRO A 422 -14.37 -11.50 -3.61
CA PRO A 422 -15.26 -12.56 -4.06
C PRO A 422 -15.11 -13.87 -3.26
N ILE A 423 -13.89 -14.22 -2.88
CA ILE A 423 -13.60 -15.42 -2.08
C ILE A 423 -14.15 -15.26 -0.67
N VAL A 424 -13.93 -14.10 -0.04
CA VAL A 424 -14.48 -13.79 1.29
C VAL A 424 -16.01 -13.84 1.28
N SER A 425 -16.64 -13.26 0.26
CA SER A 425 -18.11 -13.29 0.09
C SER A 425 -18.64 -14.72 -0.07
N MET A 426 -17.97 -15.55 -0.89
CA MET A 426 -18.33 -16.96 -1.09
C MET A 426 -18.20 -17.75 0.22
N LEU A 427 -17.10 -17.58 0.95
CA LEU A 427 -16.90 -18.26 2.22
C LEU A 427 -17.94 -17.81 3.26
N ALA A 428 -18.26 -16.51 3.32
CA ALA A 428 -19.27 -16.00 4.22
C ALA A 428 -20.63 -16.68 4.00
N LYS A 429 -21.09 -16.78 2.74
CA LYS A 429 -22.35 -17.49 2.38
C LYS A 429 -22.33 -19.00 2.65
N LEU A 430 -21.15 -19.59 2.81
CA LEU A 430 -21.01 -21.02 3.08
C LEU A 430 -21.08 -21.32 4.58
N PHE A 431 -20.59 -20.41 5.43
CA PHE A 431 -20.49 -20.62 6.87
C PHE A 431 -21.63 -19.98 7.68
N PHE A 432 -22.40 -19.09 7.07
CA PHE A 432 -23.59 -18.44 7.63
C PHE A 432 -24.75 -18.64 6.65
#